data_AF-A0A9D9RTM4-F1
#
_entry.id   AF-A0A9D9RTM4-F1
#
_cell.length_a   1.000
_cell.length_b   1.000
_cell.length_c   1.000
_cell.angle_alpha   90.00
_cell.angle_beta   90.00
_cell.angle_gamma   90.00
#
_symmetry.space_group_name_H-M   'P 1'
#
loop_
_entity.id
_entity.type
_entity.pdbx_description
1 polymer ?
#
loop_
_entity_poly.entity_id
_entity_poly.type
_entity_poly.pdbx_seq_one_letter_code
_entity_poly.pdbx_strand_id
1 'polypeptide(L)'
;SEEEQEKYAQEAEQMYDPETVRESNRKWKSYSAAKKEAILAEGRQVYEDMIAAMPKGASSPEVQAVVERWRKHMDHFWTPSLEQLIALAGGYNDDPRFKANFDKMHPALAEFMREAVTVYVNARLK
;
A
#
# COMPACT_ATOMS: atom_id res chain seq x y z
N SER A 1 21.91 -6.19 5.32
CA SER A 1 22.92 -5.63 6.26
C SER A 1 22.44 -4.27 6.76
N GLU A 2 23.12 -3.64 7.73
CA GLU A 2 22.86 -2.23 8.09
C GLU A 2 22.95 -1.30 6.86
N GLU A 3 23.82 -1.61 5.89
CA GLU A 3 23.92 -0.87 4.62
C GLU A 3 22.68 -0.99 3.73
N GLU A 4 22.00 -2.15 3.71
CA GLU A 4 20.72 -2.26 3.00
C GLU A 4 19.66 -1.38 3.69
N GLN A 5 19.61 -1.38 5.03
CA GLN A 5 18.66 -0.58 5.79
C GLN A 5 18.88 0.93 5.60
N GLU A 6 20.14 1.39 5.53
CA GLU A 6 20.49 2.78 5.23
C GLU A 6 20.12 3.17 3.80
N LYS A 7 20.34 2.29 2.83
CA LYS A 7 19.96 2.54 1.42
C LYS A 7 18.45 2.60 1.23
N TYR A 8 17.70 1.71 1.91
CA TYR A 8 16.24 1.77 1.96
C TYR A 8 15.73 3.04 2.65
N ALA A 9 16.42 3.51 3.70
CA ALA A 9 16.06 4.77 4.37
C ALA A 9 16.26 5.97 3.44
N GLN A 10 17.37 6.04 2.70
CA GLN A 10 17.63 7.12 1.74
C GLN A 10 16.70 7.09 0.53
N GLU A 11 16.39 5.90 -0.02
CA GLU A 11 15.38 5.74 -1.09
C GLU A 11 13.98 6.14 -0.59
N ALA A 12 13.65 5.79 0.65
CA ALA A 12 12.40 6.19 1.29
C ALA A 12 12.34 7.69 1.57
N GLU A 13 13.45 8.36 1.91
CA GLU A 13 13.52 9.82 2.09
C GLU A 13 13.36 10.62 0.78
N GLN A 14 13.60 9.99 -0.37
CA GLN A 14 13.35 10.60 -1.69
C GLN A 14 11.91 10.37 -2.19
N MET A 15 11.26 9.28 -1.76
CA MET A 15 9.87 8.95 -2.12
C MET A 15 8.84 9.41 -1.09
N TYR A 16 9.23 9.55 0.18
CA TYR A 16 8.40 9.90 1.31
C TYR A 16 9.12 10.93 2.19
N ASP A 17 8.36 11.80 2.82
CA ASP A 17 8.94 12.80 3.72
C ASP A 17 9.69 12.12 4.90
N PRO A 18 10.93 12.54 5.23
CA PRO A 18 11.72 11.93 6.30
C PRO A 18 11.05 11.93 7.68
N GLU A 19 10.21 12.92 7.99
CA GLU A 19 9.43 12.96 9.22
C GLU A 19 8.37 11.85 9.23
N THR A 20 7.68 11.65 8.10
CA THR A 20 6.71 10.56 7.92
C THR A 20 7.35 9.19 8.15
N VAL A 21 8.56 8.97 7.62
CA VAL A 21 9.31 7.71 7.83
C VAL A 21 9.68 7.52 9.30
N ARG A 22 10.13 8.57 9.99
CA ARG A 22 10.46 8.52 11.42
C ARG A 22 9.24 8.27 12.30
N GLU A 23 8.11 8.89 12.00
CA GLU A 23 6.85 8.70 12.72
C GLU A 23 6.30 7.29 12.53
N SER A 24 6.29 6.79 11.29
CA SER A 24 5.89 5.41 10.98
C SER A 24 6.75 4.39 11.74
N ASN A 25 8.06 4.58 11.76
CA ASN A 25 8.97 3.74 12.53
C ASN A 25 8.70 3.81 14.05
N ARG A 26 8.36 4.99 14.58
CA ARG A 26 7.97 5.15 16.00
C ARG A 26 6.67 4.42 16.32
N LYS A 27 5.62 4.55 15.49
CA LYS A 27 4.37 3.82 15.62
C LYS A 27 4.59 2.31 15.57
N TRP A 28 5.34 1.84 14.58
CA TRP A 28 5.63 0.42 14.45
C TRP A 28 6.37 -0.13 15.67
N LYS A 29 7.35 0.60 16.21
CA LYS A 29 8.08 0.18 17.42
C LYS A 29 7.20 0.16 18.68
N SER A 30 6.17 1.01 18.77
CA SER A 30 5.28 1.04 19.94
C SER A 30 4.22 -0.07 19.95
N TYR A 31 3.94 -0.70 18.80
CA TYR A 31 3.01 -1.82 18.73
C TYR A 31 3.55 -3.10 19.39
N SER A 32 2.67 -3.79 20.11
CA SER A 32 2.94 -5.13 20.65
C SER A 32 3.13 -6.15 19.50
N ALA A 33 3.79 -7.26 19.79
CA ALA A 33 3.97 -8.35 18.81
C ALA A 33 2.63 -8.83 18.24
N ALA A 34 1.63 -9.06 19.10
CA ALA A 34 0.28 -9.45 18.68
C ALA A 34 -0.39 -8.40 17.78
N LYS A 35 -0.21 -7.10 18.08
CA LYS A 35 -0.76 -6.04 17.23
C LYS A 35 -0.07 -6.00 15.87
N LYS A 36 1.25 -6.18 15.82
CA LYS A 36 2.02 -6.27 14.56
C LYS A 36 1.54 -7.43 13.71
N GLU A 37 1.37 -8.61 14.31
CA GLU A 37 0.87 -9.79 13.61
C GLU A 37 -0.53 -9.56 13.04
N ALA A 38 -1.43 -8.96 13.82
CA ALA A 38 -2.77 -8.62 13.35
C ALA A 38 -2.76 -7.63 12.17
N ILE A 39 -1.92 -6.59 12.23
CA ILE A 39 -1.74 -5.63 11.12
C ILE A 39 -1.23 -6.38 9.88
N LEU A 40 -0.18 -7.21 10.00
CA LEU A 40 0.34 -7.96 8.85
C LEU A 40 -0.68 -8.93 8.26
N ALA A 41 -1.50 -9.57 9.09
CA ALA A 41 -2.58 -10.45 8.64
C ALA A 41 -3.67 -9.68 7.89
N GLU A 42 -4.10 -8.53 8.43
CA GLU A 42 -5.06 -7.64 7.75
C GLU A 42 -4.53 -7.19 6.39
N GLY A 43 -3.26 -6.78 6.31
CA GLY A 43 -2.63 -6.36 5.06
C GLY A 43 -2.63 -7.46 4.00
N ARG A 44 -2.38 -8.72 4.38
CA ARG A 44 -2.48 -9.86 3.45
C ARG A 44 -3.92 -10.08 2.98
N GLN A 45 -4.87 -10.08 3.90
CA GLN A 45 -6.29 -10.28 3.59
C GLN A 45 -6.81 -9.21 2.61
N VAL A 46 -6.33 -7.96 2.75
CA VAL A 46 -6.67 -6.88 1.82
C VAL A 46 -6.31 -7.23 0.38
N TYR A 47 -5.11 -7.77 0.13
CA TYR A 47 -4.69 -8.15 -1.22
C TYR A 47 -5.39 -9.42 -1.72
N GLU A 48 -5.64 -10.40 -0.85
CA GLU A 48 -6.40 -11.60 -1.22
C GLU A 48 -7.83 -11.26 -1.66
N ASP A 49 -8.51 -10.40 -0.90
CA ASP A 49 -9.85 -9.93 -1.24
C ASP A 49 -9.84 -9.04 -2.50
N MET A 50 -8.77 -8.26 -2.71
CA MET A 50 -8.60 -7.50 -3.94
C MET A 50 -8.54 -8.43 -5.15
N ILE A 51 -7.70 -9.48 -5.09
CA ILE A 51 -7.57 -10.48 -6.15
C ILE A 51 -8.91 -11.15 -6.44
N ALA A 52 -9.65 -11.54 -5.39
CA ALA A 52 -10.97 -12.15 -5.54
C ALA A 52 -12.00 -11.19 -6.17
N ALA A 53 -11.87 -9.88 -5.95
CA ALA A 53 -12.75 -8.87 -6.50
C ALA A 53 -12.37 -8.39 -7.91
N MET A 54 -11.15 -8.68 -8.40
CA MET A 54 -10.65 -8.23 -9.71
C MET A 54 -11.64 -8.47 -10.87
N PRO A 55 -12.30 -9.64 -11.00
CA PRO A 55 -13.24 -9.90 -12.10
C PRO A 55 -14.45 -8.96 -12.14
N LYS A 56 -14.75 -8.25 -11.04
CA LYS A 56 -15.85 -7.28 -10.96
C LYS A 56 -15.50 -5.92 -11.59
N GLY A 57 -14.22 -5.69 -11.89
CA GLY A 57 -13.72 -4.45 -12.48
C GLY A 57 -13.34 -3.39 -11.45
N ALA A 58 -12.36 -2.56 -11.81
CA ALA A 58 -11.70 -1.61 -10.90
C ALA A 58 -12.64 -0.56 -10.29
N SER A 59 -13.72 -0.19 -10.98
CA SER A 59 -14.72 0.78 -10.52
C SER A 59 -15.90 0.16 -9.76
N SER A 60 -15.93 -1.17 -9.60
CA SER A 60 -17.02 -1.83 -8.89
C SER A 60 -17.10 -1.41 -7.41
N PRO A 61 -18.30 -1.35 -6.81
CA PRO A 61 -18.46 -1.05 -5.39
C PRO A 61 -17.61 -1.95 -4.48
N GLU A 62 -17.46 -3.23 -4.84
CA GLU A 62 -16.68 -4.19 -4.07
C GLU A 62 -15.17 -3.90 -4.12
N VAL A 63 -14.62 -3.61 -5.30
CA VAL A 63 -13.22 -3.22 -5.41
C VAL A 63 -12.97 -1.90 -4.67
N GLN A 64 -13.87 -0.93 -4.82
CA GLN A 64 -13.73 0.37 -4.15
C GLN A 64 -13.81 0.26 -2.62
N ALA A 65 -14.60 -0.69 -2.09
CA ALA A 65 -14.60 -1.01 -0.66
C ALA A 65 -13.26 -1.62 -0.20
N VAL A 66 -12.63 -2.46 -1.03
CA VAL A 66 -11.30 -3.01 -0.73
C VAL A 66 -10.24 -1.91 -0.78
N VAL A 67 -10.30 -0.98 -1.72
CA VAL A 67 -9.38 0.18 -1.79
C VAL A 67 -9.51 1.07 -0.55
N GLU A 68 -10.74 1.34 -0.08
CA GLU A 68 -10.96 2.08 1.17
C GLU A 68 -10.31 1.35 2.37
N ARG A 69 -10.48 0.02 2.46
CA ARG A 69 -9.87 -0.76 3.54
C ARG A 69 -8.35 -0.76 3.45
N TRP A 70 -7.78 -0.89 2.25
CA TRP A 70 -6.34 -0.74 2.01
C TRP A 70 -5.84 0.65 2.44
N ARG A 71 -6.58 1.72 2.11
CA ARG A 71 -6.25 3.09 2.51
C ARG A 71 -6.30 3.29 4.02
N LYS A 72 -7.29 2.71 4.71
CA LYS A 72 -7.36 2.75 6.19
C LYS A 72 -6.25 1.93 6.84
N HIS A 73 -5.92 0.80 6.24
CA HIS A 73 -4.84 -0.06 6.74
C HIS A 73 -3.50 0.69 6.81
N MET A 74 -3.27 1.64 5.89
CA MET A 74 -2.06 2.48 5.91
C MET A 74 -1.94 3.34 7.16
N ASP A 75 -3.03 3.74 7.83
CA ASP A 75 -3.00 4.63 9.00
C ASP A 75 -2.22 4.02 10.19
N HIS A 76 -2.01 2.70 10.18
CA HIS A 76 -1.09 2.00 11.11
C HIS A 76 0.37 2.42 10.97
N PHE A 77 0.76 2.90 9.80
CA PHE A 77 2.10 3.35 9.47
C PHE A 77 2.11 4.87 9.33
N TRP A 78 1.29 5.39 8.43
CA TRP A 78 1.17 6.81 8.13
C TRP A 78 -0.13 7.08 7.35
N THR A 79 -0.57 8.32 7.31
CA THR A 79 -1.82 8.69 6.63
C THR A 79 -1.51 9.40 5.32
N PRO A 80 -1.56 8.70 4.16
CA PRO A 80 -1.26 9.30 2.86
C PRO A 80 -2.34 10.27 2.40
N SER A 81 -1.93 11.33 1.70
CA SER A 81 -2.81 12.18 0.90
C SER A 81 -3.35 11.43 -0.32
N LEU A 82 -4.38 11.97 -0.98
CA LEU A 82 -4.93 11.38 -2.20
C LEU A 82 -3.89 11.28 -3.33
N GLU A 83 -3.00 12.27 -3.47
CA GLU A 83 -1.91 12.25 -4.44
C GLU A 83 -0.88 11.17 -4.12
N GLN A 84 -0.55 11.02 -2.83
CA GLN A 84 0.38 9.98 -2.36
C GLN A 84 -0.16 8.56 -2.59
N LEU A 85 -1.48 8.36 -2.54
CA LEU A 85 -2.09 7.07 -2.90
C LEU A 85 -1.81 6.69 -4.35
N ILE A 86 -1.87 7.65 -5.28
CA ILE A 86 -1.58 7.43 -6.70
C ILE A 86 -0.10 7.08 -6.89
N ALA A 87 0.80 7.88 -6.29
CA ALA A 87 2.23 7.65 -6.38
C ALA A 87 2.61 6.27 -5.82
N LEU A 88 2.03 5.88 -4.67
CA LEU A 88 2.26 4.57 -4.06
C LEU A 88 1.79 3.42 -4.96
N ALA A 89 0.59 3.51 -5.53
CA ALA A 89 0.07 2.48 -6.43
C ALA A 89 0.85 2.42 -7.76
N GLY A 90 1.39 3.55 -8.22
CA GLY A 90 2.35 3.60 -9.33
C GLY A 90 3.64 2.85 -9.00
N GLY A 91 4.22 3.11 -7.83
CA GLY A 91 5.45 2.48 -7.36
C GLY A 91 5.41 0.95 -7.29
N TYR A 92 4.23 0.34 -7.10
CA TYR A 92 4.07 -1.12 -7.17
C TYR A 92 4.40 -1.72 -8.54
N ASN A 93 4.30 -0.92 -9.60
CA ASN A 93 4.65 -1.31 -10.97
C ASN A 93 6.08 -0.93 -11.32
N ASP A 94 6.54 0.21 -10.81
CA ASP A 94 7.80 0.83 -11.23
C ASP A 94 9.01 0.23 -10.49
N ASP A 95 8.86 -0.22 -9.24
CA ASP A 95 9.92 -0.90 -8.51
C ASP A 95 9.85 -2.43 -8.72
N PRO A 96 10.87 -3.04 -9.36
CA PRO A 96 10.89 -4.48 -9.64
C PRO A 96 10.76 -5.37 -8.40
N ARG A 97 11.18 -4.89 -7.22
CA ARG A 97 11.09 -5.64 -5.96
C ARG A 97 9.63 -5.77 -5.51
N PHE A 98 8.88 -4.68 -5.58
CA PHE A 98 7.44 -4.69 -5.28
C PHE A 98 6.67 -5.46 -6.33
N LYS A 99 6.96 -5.21 -7.61
CA LYS A 99 6.33 -5.93 -8.71
C LYS A 99 6.51 -7.44 -8.59
N ALA A 100 7.72 -7.93 -8.30
CA ALA A 100 7.97 -9.36 -8.12
C ALA A 100 7.17 -9.99 -6.96
N ASN A 101 6.89 -9.25 -5.90
CA ASN A 101 6.05 -9.74 -4.80
C ASN A 101 4.57 -9.76 -5.17
N PHE A 102 4.10 -8.76 -5.93
CA PHE A 102 2.73 -8.71 -6.43
C PHE A 102 2.49 -9.81 -7.47
N ASP A 103 3.44 -10.04 -8.37
CA ASP A 103 3.36 -11.07 -9.41
C ASP A 103 3.26 -12.49 -8.82
N LYS A 104 3.87 -12.74 -7.65
CA LYS A 104 3.70 -14.00 -6.90
C LYS A 104 2.27 -14.21 -6.38
N MET A 105 1.55 -13.13 -6.07
CA MET A 105 0.16 -13.19 -5.63
C MET A 105 -0.78 -13.29 -6.82
N HIS A 106 -0.65 -12.37 -7.79
CA HIS A 106 -1.36 -12.41 -9.06
C HIS A 106 -0.66 -11.47 -10.07
N PRO A 107 -0.35 -11.92 -11.30
CA PRO A 107 0.48 -11.18 -12.26
C PRO A 107 -0.10 -9.83 -12.71
N ALA A 108 -1.42 -9.66 -12.60
CA ALA A 108 -2.11 -8.40 -12.94
C ALA A 108 -2.41 -7.51 -11.72
N LEU A 109 -2.01 -7.91 -10.49
CA LEU A 109 -2.41 -7.19 -9.27
C LEU A 109 -1.86 -5.77 -9.22
N ALA A 110 -0.58 -5.56 -9.55
CA ALA A 110 0.05 -4.25 -9.46
C ALA A 110 -0.62 -3.23 -10.41
N GLU A 111 -0.90 -3.64 -11.65
CA GLU A 111 -1.57 -2.81 -12.64
C GLU A 111 -3.02 -2.53 -12.21
N PHE A 112 -3.73 -3.55 -11.73
CA PHE A 112 -5.11 -3.42 -11.26
C PHE A 112 -5.22 -2.49 -10.05
N MET A 113 -4.28 -2.57 -9.10
CA MET A 113 -4.23 -1.66 -7.96
C MET A 113 -4.08 -0.20 -8.39
N ARG A 114 -3.20 0.09 -9.36
CA ARG A 114 -3.05 1.43 -9.93
C ARG A 114 -4.36 1.94 -10.52
N GLU A 115 -5.07 1.11 -11.28
CA GLU A 115 -6.37 1.46 -11.85
C GLU A 115 -7.43 1.72 -10.76
N ALA A 116 -7.59 0.80 -9.81
CA ALA A 116 -8.59 0.88 -8.75
C ALA A 116 -8.37 2.10 -7.83
N VAL A 117 -7.12 2.40 -7.48
CA VAL A 117 -6.75 3.58 -6.67
C VAL A 117 -6.97 4.87 -7.45
N THR A 118 -6.71 4.89 -8.76
CA THR A 118 -7.01 6.04 -9.62
C THR A 118 -8.50 6.37 -9.62
N VAL A 119 -9.36 5.35 -9.74
CA VAL A 119 -10.82 5.53 -9.64
C VAL A 119 -11.22 6.08 -8.27
N TYR A 120 -10.67 5.51 -7.20
CA TYR A 120 -10.95 5.90 -5.81
C TYR A 120 -10.62 7.36 -5.52
N VAL A 121 -9.46 7.83 -6.00
CA VAL A 121 -8.99 9.21 -5.84
C VAL A 121 -9.83 10.17 -6.68
N ASN A 122 -10.08 9.84 -7.94
CA ASN A 122 -10.90 10.68 -8.83
C ASN A 122 -12.33 10.87 -8.31
N ALA A 123 -12.88 9.89 -7.59
CA ALA A 123 -14.19 10.01 -6.95
C ALA A 123 -14.22 11.00 -5.78
N ARG A 124 -13.06 11.32 -5.17
CA ARG A 124 -12.91 12.19 -3.98
C ARG A 124 -12.38 13.58 -4.28
N LEU A 125 -11.94 13.82 -5.52
CA LEU A 125 -11.51 15.14 -6.00
C LEU A 125 -12.65 15.96 -6.64
N LYS A 126 -13.84 15.35 -6.78
CA LYS A 126 -15.06 16.01 -7.26
C LYS A 126 -15.79 16.69 -6.10
#